data_AF-F3KU63-F1
#
_entry.id   AF-F3KU63-F1
#
_cell.length_a   1.000
_cell.length_b   1.000
_cell.length_c   1.000
_cell.angle_alpha   90.00
_cell.angle_beta   90.00
_cell.angle_gamma   90.00
#
_symmetry.space_group_name_H-M   'P 1'
#
loop_
_entity.id
_entity.type
_entity.pdbx_description
1 polymer ?
#
loop_
_entity_poly.entity_id
_entity_poly.type
_entity_poly.pdbx_seq_one_letter_code
_entity_poly.pdbx_strand_id
1 'polypeptide(L)'
;MPALPSLRFCSLGLIGLLLPACVFAADVPPVPLKLDPELSDPGRPARARGERYRGWVIDALMHTDSGGFNESNLPGVLEKSKVSGAVVMPTPNDGLSNRGSALASTEQKLRLAGQAPDQARILCGGDYLTNMLADAQTFGRVTDLLTQRLQRLAQDLDTTPCLGVGELGLMHFNKLGDQNVVYIRPDFPPLLEVVDQVGQRGGWIQLHAEPRDPAGNVSHHAELAQALALWTARQPRLRIMLSHTGMTSAANARLILQSYPQVTMSIKLMSVNASGWRHLEPLLNADGDLYEDWAQLMEDMPDRFVIGSDAKFGASLKHSAESETAYPQIISRFRRMLGSLEPSAARKIAQGNARRLFGFPQRNSAPDANDAEAEMGAAR
;
A
#
# COMPACT_ATOMS: atom_id res chain seq x y z
N MET A 1 1.85 16.89 37.74
CA MET A 1 1.95 15.46 38.13
C MET A 1 0.95 14.70 37.27
N PRO A 2 1.37 13.77 36.41
CA PRO A 2 0.41 13.00 35.62
C PRO A 2 -0.25 11.94 36.51
N ALA A 3 -1.56 11.80 36.38
CA ALA A 3 -2.36 10.85 37.14
C ALA A 3 -2.02 9.41 36.74
N LEU A 4 -1.78 8.56 37.74
CA LEU A 4 -1.60 7.12 37.58
C LEU A 4 -2.93 6.47 37.11
N PRO A 5 -2.89 5.48 36.21
CA PRO A 5 -4.09 4.74 35.82
C PRO A 5 -4.58 3.87 37.00
N SER A 6 -5.89 3.87 37.19
CA SER A 6 -6.58 3.09 38.22
C SER A 6 -6.43 1.59 38.00
N LEU A 7 -5.72 0.92 38.91
CA LEU A 7 -5.72 -0.54 39.05
C LEU A 7 -7.12 -1.01 39.48
N ARG A 8 -7.83 -1.73 38.60
CA ARG A 8 -9.02 -2.50 38.99
C ARG A 8 -8.57 -3.86 39.53
N PHE A 9 -8.97 -4.14 40.77
CA PHE A 9 -8.73 -5.40 41.46
C PHE A 9 -9.39 -6.58 40.72
N CYS A 10 -8.60 -7.59 40.34
CA CYS A 10 -9.10 -8.93 40.04
C CYS A 10 -9.32 -9.68 41.36
N SER A 11 -10.55 -10.10 41.61
CA SER A 11 -10.94 -10.93 42.74
C SER A 11 -10.28 -12.30 42.64
N LEU A 12 -9.47 -12.68 43.63
CA LEU A 12 -8.93 -14.02 43.81
C LEU A 12 -10.04 -14.98 44.25
N GLY A 13 -10.63 -15.70 43.30
CA GLY A 13 -11.41 -16.90 43.58
C GLY A 13 -10.47 -18.09 43.81
N LEU A 14 -10.43 -18.60 45.03
CA LEU A 14 -9.83 -19.90 45.36
C LEU A 14 -10.60 -21.02 44.63
N ILE A 15 -9.87 -22.04 44.19
CA ILE A 15 -10.28 -23.38 43.67
C ILE A 15 -10.18 -23.53 42.14
N GLY A 16 -9.20 -24.34 41.72
CA GLY A 16 -9.16 -24.99 40.41
C GLY A 16 -8.27 -24.31 39.37
N LEU A 17 -7.12 -24.93 39.05
CA LEU A 17 -6.18 -24.53 37.99
C LEU A 17 -6.86 -24.45 36.61
N LEU A 18 -7.40 -23.29 36.27
CA LEU A 18 -7.52 -22.77 34.91
C LEU A 18 -7.27 -21.27 35.04
N LEU A 19 -6.04 -20.83 34.77
CA LEU A 19 -5.75 -19.40 34.66
C LEU A 19 -6.61 -18.86 33.51
N PRO A 20 -7.58 -17.96 33.77
CA PRO A 20 -8.27 -17.30 32.68
C PRO A 20 -7.21 -16.46 31.96
N ALA A 21 -7.01 -16.72 30.67
CA ALA A 21 -6.27 -15.83 29.81
C ALA A 21 -7.00 -14.47 29.84
N CYS A 22 -6.52 -13.55 30.67
CA CYS A 22 -6.94 -12.17 30.63
C CYS A 22 -6.47 -11.62 29.29
N VAL A 23 -7.35 -11.66 28.30
CA VAL A 23 -7.20 -10.87 27.09
C VAL A 23 -7.34 -9.42 27.52
N PHE A 24 -6.21 -8.76 27.74
CA PHE A 24 -6.19 -7.31 27.86
C PHE A 24 -6.68 -6.77 26.52
N ALA A 25 -7.94 -6.33 26.48
CA ALA A 25 -8.39 -5.45 25.42
C ALA A 25 -7.49 -4.23 25.50
N ALA A 26 -6.64 -4.02 24.49
CA ALA A 26 -5.85 -2.80 24.40
C ALA A 26 -6.83 -1.62 24.44
N ASP A 27 -6.53 -0.59 25.24
CA ASP A 27 -7.30 0.65 25.23
C ASP A 27 -7.24 1.23 23.81
N VAL A 28 -8.29 1.00 23.02
CA VAL A 28 -8.39 1.52 21.66
C VAL A 28 -8.61 3.02 21.81
N PRO A 29 -7.69 3.87 21.31
CA PRO A 29 -7.91 5.31 21.35
C PRO A 29 -9.22 5.62 20.61
N PRO A 30 -10.03 6.58 21.08
CA PRO A 30 -11.26 6.96 20.39
C PRO A 30 -10.92 7.28 18.94
N VAL A 31 -11.57 6.63 17.99
CA VAL A 31 -11.33 6.83 16.56
C VAL A 31 -11.79 8.24 16.22
N PRO A 32 -10.87 9.21 16.04
CA PRO A 32 -11.26 10.61 15.91
C PRO A 32 -11.79 10.92 14.51
N LEU A 33 -11.68 9.95 13.59
CA LEU A 33 -11.93 10.11 12.18
C LEU A 33 -13.17 9.32 11.76
N LYS A 34 -14.19 10.04 11.27
CA LYS A 34 -15.35 9.45 10.59
C LYS A 34 -15.17 9.61 9.10
N LEU A 35 -15.05 8.49 8.40
CA LEU A 35 -14.96 8.45 6.94
C LEU A 35 -16.36 8.26 6.34
N ASP A 36 -16.58 8.87 5.19
CA ASP A 36 -17.84 8.78 4.45
C ASP A 36 -17.92 7.47 3.65
N PRO A 37 -18.89 6.59 3.91
CA PRO A 37 -19.03 5.34 3.15
C PRO A 37 -19.63 5.52 1.76
N GLU A 38 -20.15 6.71 1.43
CA GLU A 38 -20.81 6.98 0.16
C GLU A 38 -19.82 7.06 -0.99
N LEU A 39 -20.26 6.55 -2.15
CA LEU A 39 -19.49 6.63 -3.38
C LEU A 39 -19.64 8.01 -3.99
N SER A 40 -18.53 8.55 -4.48
CA SER A 40 -18.48 9.82 -5.17
C SER A 40 -19.24 9.73 -6.51
N ASP A 41 -19.91 10.82 -6.89
CA ASP A 41 -20.65 10.92 -8.14
C ASP A 41 -19.75 10.66 -9.36
N PRO A 42 -20.03 9.67 -10.22
CA PRO A 42 -19.28 9.44 -11.45
C PRO A 42 -19.31 10.62 -12.44
N GLY A 43 -20.34 11.47 -12.35
CA GLY A 43 -20.51 12.67 -13.18
C GLY A 43 -19.77 13.92 -12.67
N ARG A 44 -18.98 13.79 -11.59
CA ARG A 44 -18.24 14.92 -11.02
C ARG A 44 -17.20 15.51 -11.99
N PRO A 45 -16.83 16.79 -11.83
CA PRO A 45 -15.92 17.47 -12.76
C PRO A 45 -14.57 16.76 -12.90
N ALA A 46 -14.02 16.78 -14.12
CA ALA A 46 -12.68 16.30 -14.42
C ALA A 46 -11.77 17.44 -14.88
N ARG A 47 -10.49 17.33 -14.55
CA ARG A 47 -9.45 18.30 -14.92
C ARG A 47 -9.11 18.14 -16.40
N ALA A 48 -8.94 19.26 -17.09
CA ALA A 48 -8.49 19.26 -18.48
C ALA A 48 -7.12 18.58 -18.61
N ARG A 49 -6.90 17.89 -19.74
CA ARG A 49 -5.60 17.25 -20.04
C ARG A 49 -4.54 18.31 -20.32
N GLY A 50 -3.40 18.21 -19.66
CA GLY A 50 -2.18 18.90 -20.05
C GLY A 50 -1.24 18.03 -20.88
N GLU A 51 -0.03 18.53 -21.10
CA GLU A 51 1.02 17.76 -21.78
C GLU A 51 1.47 16.57 -20.93
N ARG A 52 1.76 15.43 -21.57
CA ARG A 52 2.23 14.24 -20.85
C ARG A 52 3.56 14.51 -20.15
N TYR A 53 3.67 14.08 -18.90
CA TYR A 53 4.92 14.12 -18.14
C TYR A 53 6.02 13.27 -18.82
N ARG A 54 7.17 13.88 -19.11
CA ARG A 54 8.28 13.27 -19.88
C ARG A 54 9.46 12.78 -19.04
N GLY A 55 9.56 13.25 -17.79
CA GLY A 55 10.65 12.91 -16.86
C GLY A 55 10.64 11.46 -16.37
N TRP A 56 11.62 11.08 -15.55
CA TRP A 56 11.65 9.76 -14.92
C TRP A 56 10.53 9.59 -13.88
N VAL A 57 10.07 8.35 -13.73
CA VAL A 57 9.11 7.95 -12.69
C VAL A 57 9.70 6.86 -11.80
N ILE A 58 9.18 6.72 -10.58
CA ILE A 58 9.45 5.60 -9.67
C ILE A 58 8.13 4.94 -9.31
N ASP A 59 8.09 3.62 -9.44
CA ASP A 59 6.91 2.80 -9.19
C ASP A 59 6.96 2.16 -7.80
N ALA A 60 6.22 2.72 -6.85
CA ALA A 60 6.27 2.31 -5.45
C ALA A 60 5.29 1.18 -5.08
N LEU A 61 4.64 0.55 -6.06
CA LEU A 61 3.83 -0.66 -5.82
C LEU A 61 3.83 -1.53 -7.07
N MET A 62 4.66 -2.58 -7.01
CA MET A 62 4.80 -3.60 -8.05
C MET A 62 4.85 -4.98 -7.38
N HIS A 63 4.31 -5.97 -8.08
CA HIS A 63 4.25 -7.35 -7.61
C HIS A 63 5.05 -8.31 -8.48
N THR A 64 5.43 -9.42 -7.87
CA THR A 64 6.01 -10.58 -8.56
C THR A 64 5.16 -11.80 -8.26
N ASP A 65 4.74 -12.52 -9.29
CA ASP A 65 4.09 -13.83 -9.11
C ASP A 65 5.11 -14.85 -8.58
N SER A 66 4.68 -15.70 -7.64
CA SER A 66 5.51 -16.71 -6.97
C SER A 66 5.94 -17.87 -7.90
N GLY A 67 5.34 -18.00 -9.10
CA GLY A 67 5.50 -19.18 -9.95
C GLY A 67 6.12 -19.01 -11.34
N GLY A 68 6.32 -17.79 -11.88
CA GLY A 68 6.71 -17.60 -13.30
C GLY A 68 7.93 -16.71 -13.55
N PHE A 69 8.79 -16.59 -12.55
CA PHE A 69 9.80 -15.53 -12.48
C PHE A 69 11.11 -15.79 -13.21
N ASN A 70 11.42 -17.03 -13.58
CA ASN A 70 12.72 -17.40 -14.18
C ASN A 70 13.03 -16.70 -15.53
N GLU A 71 12.13 -15.86 -16.07
CA GLU A 71 12.27 -15.19 -17.37
C GLU A 71 12.21 -13.66 -17.33
N SER A 72 11.99 -13.00 -16.17
CA SER A 72 11.79 -11.54 -16.16
C SER A 72 13.11 -10.75 -16.24
N ASN A 73 13.15 -9.72 -17.10
CA ASN A 73 14.25 -8.76 -17.22
C ASN A 73 13.80 -7.41 -16.64
N LEU A 74 13.63 -7.34 -15.32
CA LEU A 74 13.15 -6.12 -14.67
C LEU A 74 13.98 -4.87 -15.03
N PRO A 75 15.33 -4.86 -14.98
CA PRO A 75 16.09 -3.68 -15.36
C PRO A 75 15.77 -3.19 -16.77
N GLY A 76 15.65 -4.11 -17.74
CA GLY A 76 15.31 -3.79 -19.12
C GLY A 76 13.90 -3.22 -19.28
N VAL A 77 12.92 -3.77 -18.55
CA VAL A 77 11.52 -3.28 -18.59
C VAL A 77 11.38 -1.91 -17.95
N LEU A 78 12.04 -1.68 -16.81
CA LEU A 78 12.06 -0.38 -16.14
C LEU A 78 12.71 0.68 -17.03
N GLU A 79 13.88 0.38 -17.60
CA GLU A 79 14.60 1.30 -18.49
C GLU A 79 13.77 1.67 -19.72
N LYS A 80 13.20 0.68 -20.42
CA LYS A 80 12.34 0.88 -21.60
C LYS A 80 11.14 1.77 -21.29
N SER A 81 10.64 1.72 -20.06
CA SER A 81 9.47 2.48 -19.61
C SER A 81 9.82 3.83 -18.99
N LYS A 82 11.11 4.21 -18.97
CA LYS A 82 11.64 5.38 -18.25
C LYS A 82 11.22 5.38 -16.76
N VAL A 83 11.33 4.22 -16.12
CA VAL A 83 11.13 4.02 -14.68
C VAL A 83 12.53 3.87 -14.05
N SER A 84 12.87 4.72 -13.09
CA SER A 84 14.20 4.74 -12.47
C SER A 84 14.27 3.95 -11.16
N GLY A 85 13.13 3.51 -10.63
CA GLY A 85 13.07 2.70 -9.43
C GLY A 85 11.71 2.01 -9.27
N ALA A 86 11.70 0.89 -8.56
CA ALA A 86 10.52 0.11 -8.25
C ALA A 86 10.56 -0.44 -6.81
N VAL A 87 9.43 -0.43 -6.11
CA VAL A 87 9.26 -1.15 -4.84
C VAL A 87 8.47 -2.42 -5.12
N VAL A 88 9.09 -3.56 -4.85
CA VAL A 88 8.56 -4.90 -5.16
C VAL A 88 8.04 -5.56 -3.90
N MET A 89 6.85 -6.14 -3.97
CA MET A 89 6.21 -6.81 -2.84
C MET A 89 5.25 -7.91 -3.30
N PRO A 90 4.89 -8.89 -2.46
CA PRO A 90 3.81 -9.82 -2.75
C PRO A 90 2.45 -9.13 -2.85
N THR A 91 1.49 -9.76 -3.53
CA THR A 91 0.07 -9.40 -3.42
C THR A 91 -0.52 -9.93 -2.10
N PRO A 92 -1.67 -9.42 -1.62
CA PRO A 92 -2.31 -9.89 -0.38
C PRO A 92 -2.61 -11.40 -0.35
N ASN A 93 -2.81 -12.01 -1.53
CA ASN A 93 -3.20 -13.40 -1.70
C ASN A 93 -2.07 -14.32 -2.19
N ASP A 94 -0.83 -13.83 -2.32
CA ASP A 94 0.29 -14.62 -2.85
C ASP A 94 0.54 -15.91 -2.06
N GLY A 95 0.31 -15.87 -0.74
CA GLY A 95 0.50 -17.00 0.18
C GLY A 95 -0.42 -18.20 -0.01
N LEU A 96 -1.51 -18.03 -0.76
CA LEU A 96 -2.47 -19.11 -1.03
C LEU A 96 -2.13 -19.91 -2.29
N SER A 97 -1.19 -19.43 -3.09
CA SER A 97 -0.83 -20.13 -4.32
C SER A 97 -0.11 -21.44 -4.00
N ASN A 98 -0.66 -22.58 -4.45
CA ASN A 98 -0.01 -23.91 -4.43
C ASN A 98 1.28 -23.98 -5.30
N ARG A 99 1.85 -22.84 -5.70
CA ARG A 99 2.91 -22.71 -6.71
C ARG A 99 4.31 -22.59 -6.10
N GLY A 100 4.42 -22.54 -4.78
CA GLY A 100 5.70 -22.55 -4.07
C GLY A 100 5.50 -22.32 -2.57
N SER A 101 6.48 -22.68 -1.75
CA SER A 101 6.46 -22.28 -0.34
C SER A 101 6.65 -20.76 -0.25
N ALA A 102 6.03 -20.10 0.74
CA ALA A 102 6.19 -18.66 0.95
C ALA A 102 7.66 -18.22 1.21
N LEU A 103 8.57 -19.17 1.43
CA LEU A 103 10.01 -18.94 1.48
C LEU A 103 10.58 -18.68 0.07
N ALA A 104 10.12 -19.42 -0.93
CA ALA A 104 10.57 -19.26 -2.31
C ALA A 104 10.20 -17.88 -2.87
N SER A 105 9.05 -17.31 -2.46
CA SER A 105 8.57 -16.00 -2.92
C SER A 105 9.38 -14.84 -2.34
N THR A 106 9.84 -14.91 -1.08
CA THR A 106 10.74 -13.88 -0.50
C THR A 106 12.13 -13.93 -1.12
N GLU A 107 12.72 -15.12 -1.26
CA GLU A 107 14.01 -15.29 -1.92
C GLU A 107 13.99 -14.84 -3.38
N GLN A 108 12.88 -15.09 -4.08
CA GLN A 108 12.70 -14.63 -5.45
C GLN A 108 12.71 -13.09 -5.56
N LYS A 109 11.99 -12.41 -4.66
CA LYS A 109 11.99 -10.94 -4.59
C LYS A 109 13.38 -10.40 -4.26
N LEU A 110 14.11 -11.06 -3.35
CA LEU A 110 15.49 -10.72 -3.04
C LEU A 110 16.42 -10.90 -4.25
N ARG A 111 16.29 -12.01 -5.00
CA ARG A 111 17.05 -12.22 -6.25
C ARG A 111 16.74 -11.13 -7.27
N LEU A 112 15.48 -10.75 -7.42
CA LEU A 112 15.08 -9.69 -8.34
C LEU A 112 15.70 -8.34 -7.96
N ALA A 113 15.59 -7.98 -6.68
CA ALA A 113 16.20 -6.76 -6.18
C ALA A 113 17.72 -6.77 -6.35
N GLY A 114 18.36 -7.93 -6.21
CA GLY A 114 19.78 -8.13 -6.47
C GLY A 114 20.20 -7.92 -7.93
N GLN A 115 19.29 -8.09 -8.90
CA GLN A 115 19.58 -7.76 -10.32
C GLN A 115 19.61 -6.25 -10.58
N ALA A 116 18.98 -5.46 -9.71
CA ALA A 116 18.79 -4.02 -9.90
C ALA A 116 18.95 -3.26 -8.57
N PRO A 117 20.09 -3.37 -7.86
CA PRO A 117 20.21 -2.89 -6.47
C PRO A 117 19.96 -1.38 -6.32
N ASP A 118 20.23 -0.59 -7.38
CA ASP A 118 19.97 0.85 -7.39
C ASP A 118 18.54 1.22 -7.83
N GLN A 119 17.82 0.28 -8.44
CA GLN A 119 16.49 0.48 -9.01
C GLN A 119 15.40 -0.31 -8.29
N ALA A 120 15.72 -1.22 -7.37
CA ALA A 120 14.75 -2.06 -6.70
C ALA A 120 14.85 -1.93 -5.18
N ARG A 121 13.69 -1.81 -4.55
CA ARG A 121 13.51 -1.94 -3.10
C ARG A 121 12.45 -3.00 -2.86
N ILE A 122 12.43 -3.59 -1.67
CA ILE A 122 11.50 -4.68 -1.37
C ILE A 122 10.73 -4.43 -0.08
N LEU A 123 9.46 -4.85 -0.09
CA LEU A 123 8.67 -5.10 1.10
C LEU A 123 8.34 -6.59 1.15
N CYS A 124 8.30 -7.12 2.36
CA CYS A 124 8.31 -8.56 2.62
C CYS A 124 7.10 -8.98 3.45
N GLY A 125 6.94 -10.27 3.73
CA GLY A 125 5.96 -10.76 4.70
C GLY A 125 4.50 -10.83 4.28
N GLY A 126 4.05 -10.02 3.31
CA GLY A 126 2.65 -10.05 2.85
C GLY A 126 2.19 -11.43 2.36
N ASP A 127 3.11 -12.20 1.76
CA ASP A 127 2.90 -13.55 1.23
C ASP A 127 2.80 -14.63 2.31
N TYR A 128 3.34 -14.45 3.52
CA TYR A 128 3.25 -15.45 4.59
C TYR A 128 2.50 -14.99 5.84
N LEU A 129 2.06 -13.73 5.89
CA LEU A 129 1.33 -13.19 7.04
C LEU A 129 -0.17 -13.03 6.76
N THR A 130 -0.54 -12.40 5.63
CA THR A 130 -1.91 -11.95 5.38
C THR A 130 -2.96 -13.04 5.62
N ASN A 131 -2.86 -14.15 4.89
CA ASN A 131 -3.85 -15.23 4.97
C ASN A 131 -3.75 -16.00 6.29
N MET A 132 -2.55 -16.18 6.84
CA MET A 132 -2.38 -16.86 8.12
C MET A 132 -2.97 -16.06 9.29
N LEU A 133 -2.89 -14.74 9.25
CA LEU A 133 -3.52 -13.86 10.22
C LEU A 133 -5.05 -13.91 10.08
N ALA A 134 -5.57 -13.87 8.85
CA ALA A 134 -7.01 -13.98 8.59
C ALA A 134 -7.57 -15.34 9.05
N ASP A 135 -6.87 -16.43 8.76
CA ASP A 135 -7.23 -17.78 9.22
C ASP A 135 -7.19 -17.88 10.75
N ALA A 136 -6.10 -17.42 11.38
CA ALA A 136 -5.96 -17.48 12.83
C ALA A 136 -7.05 -16.70 13.55
N GLN A 137 -7.46 -15.56 13.01
CA GLN A 137 -8.61 -14.81 13.51
C GLN A 137 -9.92 -15.59 13.31
N THR A 138 -10.17 -16.08 12.09
CA THR A 138 -11.41 -16.78 11.72
C THR A 138 -11.63 -18.03 12.57
N PHE A 139 -10.57 -18.80 12.82
CA PHE A 139 -10.63 -20.02 13.62
C PHE A 139 -10.36 -19.79 15.12
N GLY A 140 -10.11 -18.54 15.53
CA GLY A 140 -9.82 -18.20 16.93
C GLY A 140 -8.58 -18.92 17.50
N ARG A 141 -7.60 -19.25 16.65
CA ARG A 141 -6.43 -20.05 17.02
C ARG A 141 -5.15 -19.51 16.40
N VAL A 142 -4.21 -19.11 17.26
CA VAL A 142 -2.82 -18.89 16.87
C VAL A 142 -2.11 -20.24 16.80
N THR A 143 -1.52 -20.56 15.65
CA THR A 143 -0.80 -21.83 15.43
C THR A 143 0.69 -21.65 15.63
N ASP A 144 1.41 -22.73 15.93
CA ASP A 144 2.88 -22.70 16.00
C ASP A 144 3.51 -22.20 14.69
N LEU A 145 2.87 -22.51 13.55
CA LEU A 145 3.31 -22.03 12.25
C LEU A 145 3.18 -20.50 12.15
N LEU A 146 2.08 -19.90 12.63
CA LEU A 146 1.94 -18.44 12.66
C LEU A 146 2.99 -17.80 13.58
N THR A 147 3.21 -18.37 14.76
CA THR A 147 4.29 -17.92 15.67
C THR A 147 5.66 -17.96 14.99
N GLN A 148 5.97 -19.05 14.27
CA GLN A 148 7.21 -19.16 13.49
C GLN A 148 7.29 -18.11 12.37
N ARG A 149 6.17 -17.77 11.72
CA ARG A 149 6.14 -16.71 10.69
C ARG A 149 6.32 -15.31 11.28
N LEU A 150 5.80 -15.04 12.47
CA LEU A 150 6.05 -13.79 13.18
C LEU A 150 7.51 -13.66 13.62
N GLN A 151 8.15 -14.75 14.04
CA GLN A 151 9.60 -14.78 14.31
C GLN A 151 10.41 -14.60 13.02
N ARG A 152 9.97 -15.21 11.91
CA ARG A 152 10.60 -15.03 10.61
C ARG A 152 10.52 -13.59 10.13
N LEU A 153 9.41 -12.90 10.35
CA LEU A 153 9.28 -11.48 10.03
C LEU A 153 10.38 -10.67 10.73
N ALA A 154 10.57 -10.88 12.04
CA ALA A 154 11.63 -10.20 12.79
C ALA A 154 13.02 -10.43 12.15
N GLN A 155 13.31 -11.68 11.76
CA GLN A 155 14.55 -12.02 11.07
C GLN A 155 14.67 -11.32 9.70
N ASP A 156 13.62 -11.35 8.89
CA ASP A 156 13.64 -10.69 7.56
C ASP A 156 13.88 -9.18 7.71
N LEU A 157 13.24 -8.53 8.68
CA LEU A 157 13.42 -7.11 8.96
C LEU A 157 14.83 -6.74 9.47
N ASP A 158 15.54 -7.68 10.09
CA ASP A 158 16.89 -7.44 10.64
C ASP A 158 18.03 -7.82 9.68
N THR A 159 17.82 -8.84 8.85
CA THR A 159 18.91 -9.51 8.12
C THR A 159 18.84 -9.33 6.61
N THR A 160 17.78 -8.72 6.09
CA THR A 160 17.57 -8.55 4.66
C THR A 160 17.34 -7.06 4.32
N PRO A 161 17.43 -6.65 3.04
CA PRO A 161 17.14 -5.27 2.64
C PRO A 161 15.63 -4.92 2.61
N CYS A 162 14.78 -5.66 3.32
CA CYS A 162 13.35 -5.35 3.45
C CYS A 162 13.14 -3.98 4.11
N LEU A 163 12.41 -3.08 3.45
CA LEU A 163 12.05 -1.78 4.01
C LEU A 163 10.88 -1.85 5.00
N GLY A 164 10.26 -3.02 5.12
CA GLY A 164 9.06 -3.26 5.91
C GLY A 164 8.21 -4.39 5.36
N VAL A 165 6.91 -4.32 5.64
CA VAL A 165 5.91 -5.32 5.24
C VAL A 165 5.04 -4.78 4.12
N GLY A 166 4.80 -5.61 3.11
CA GLY A 166 3.90 -5.29 2.02
C GLY A 166 3.71 -6.51 1.11
N GLU A 167 2.69 -6.54 0.27
CA GLU A 167 1.43 -5.86 0.55
C GLU A 167 0.68 -6.63 1.65
N LEU A 168 0.33 -5.96 2.75
CA LEU A 168 -0.39 -6.57 3.86
C LEU A 168 -1.89 -6.37 3.64
N GLY A 169 -2.63 -7.46 3.46
CA GLY A 169 -4.10 -7.40 3.32
C GLY A 169 -4.78 -7.25 4.67
N LEU A 170 -5.39 -6.09 4.92
CA LEU A 170 -6.31 -5.92 6.06
C LEU A 170 -7.73 -6.32 5.66
N MET A 171 -8.14 -5.88 4.48
CA MET A 171 -9.47 -6.11 3.89
C MET A 171 -9.31 -6.28 2.39
N HIS A 172 -9.60 -7.46 1.87
CA HIS A 172 -9.59 -7.80 0.44
C HIS A 172 -10.79 -8.68 0.15
N PHE A 173 -11.71 -8.24 -0.70
CA PHE A 173 -12.98 -8.92 -0.93
C PHE A 173 -13.07 -9.55 -2.32
N ASN A 174 -14.10 -10.38 -2.51
CA ASN A 174 -14.32 -11.07 -3.76
C ASN A 174 -15.06 -10.17 -4.75
N LYS A 175 -14.35 -9.65 -5.76
CA LYS A 175 -14.89 -8.72 -6.77
C LYS A 175 -15.38 -9.43 -8.02
N LEU A 176 -14.82 -10.60 -8.32
CA LEU A 176 -14.98 -11.31 -9.61
C LEU A 176 -15.57 -12.72 -9.48
N GLY A 177 -15.76 -13.23 -8.27
CA GLY A 177 -16.39 -14.52 -7.98
C GLY A 177 -15.42 -15.62 -7.54
N ASP A 178 -14.11 -15.44 -7.70
CA ASP A 178 -13.08 -16.47 -7.45
C ASP A 178 -11.92 -16.00 -6.54
N GLN A 179 -12.02 -14.81 -5.96
CA GLN A 179 -10.96 -14.27 -5.10
C GLN A 179 -11.16 -14.66 -3.64
N ASN A 180 -10.05 -14.98 -2.97
CA ASN A 180 -10.05 -15.21 -1.54
C ASN A 180 -10.34 -13.92 -0.77
N VAL A 181 -11.22 -14.04 0.22
CA VAL A 181 -11.59 -12.94 1.11
C VAL A 181 -10.61 -12.91 2.28
N VAL A 182 -9.99 -11.75 2.49
CA VAL A 182 -9.17 -11.44 3.66
C VAL A 182 -9.89 -10.38 4.47
N TYR A 183 -10.10 -10.66 5.75
CA TYR A 183 -10.56 -9.68 6.71
C TYR A 183 -9.85 -9.92 8.04
N ILE A 184 -9.06 -8.95 8.49
CA ILE A 184 -8.33 -9.00 9.76
C ILE A 184 -8.77 -7.79 10.59
N ARG A 185 -9.16 -8.01 11.85
CA ARG A 185 -9.55 -6.89 12.72
C ARG A 185 -8.32 -6.04 13.04
N PRO A 186 -8.44 -4.71 13.06
CA PRO A 186 -7.33 -3.81 13.36
C PRO A 186 -6.62 -4.05 14.69
N ASP A 187 -7.33 -4.58 15.68
CA ASP A 187 -6.87 -4.85 17.05
C ASP A 187 -6.46 -6.31 17.29
N PHE A 188 -6.41 -7.15 16.24
CA PHE A 188 -6.05 -8.55 16.36
C PHE A 188 -4.61 -8.69 16.90
N PRO A 189 -4.36 -9.35 18.05
CA PRO A 189 -3.05 -9.30 18.69
C PRO A 189 -1.87 -9.76 17.82
N PRO A 190 -1.97 -10.85 17.03
CA PRO A 190 -0.91 -11.20 16.08
C PRO A 190 -0.64 -10.13 14.99
N LEU A 191 -1.67 -9.38 14.57
CA LEU A 191 -1.49 -8.24 13.67
C LEU A 191 -0.80 -7.06 14.38
N LEU A 192 -1.15 -6.80 15.64
CA LEU A 192 -0.46 -5.78 16.44
C LEU A 192 1.02 -6.13 16.67
N GLU A 193 1.37 -7.42 16.73
CA GLU A 193 2.77 -7.83 16.77
C GLU A 193 3.52 -7.46 15.48
N VAL A 194 2.91 -7.63 14.30
CA VAL A 194 3.47 -7.15 13.03
C VAL A 194 3.68 -5.64 13.06
N VAL A 195 2.66 -4.89 13.50
CA VAL A 195 2.71 -3.44 13.66
C VAL A 195 3.87 -3.01 14.57
N ASP A 196 4.05 -3.70 15.69
CA ASP A 196 5.12 -3.42 16.65
C ASP A 196 6.50 -3.72 16.08
N GLN A 197 6.68 -4.89 15.47
CA GLN A 197 7.97 -5.29 14.89
C GLN A 197 8.43 -4.32 13.79
N VAL A 198 7.51 -3.87 12.92
CA VAL A 198 7.82 -2.90 11.86
C VAL A 198 8.01 -1.49 12.43
N GLY A 199 7.13 -1.06 13.33
CA GLY A 199 7.18 0.26 13.95
C GLY A 199 8.44 0.51 14.79
N GLN A 200 8.91 -0.50 15.52
CA GLN A 200 10.17 -0.44 16.28
C GLN A 200 11.40 -0.20 15.40
N ARG A 201 11.33 -0.54 14.11
CA ARG A 201 12.39 -0.30 13.12
C ARG A 201 12.16 0.95 12.28
N GLY A 202 11.05 1.67 12.52
CA GLY A 202 10.60 2.77 11.67
C GLY A 202 10.31 2.32 10.23
N GLY A 203 9.95 1.05 10.04
CA GLY A 203 9.70 0.46 8.73
C GLY A 203 8.37 0.90 8.11
N TRP A 204 8.12 0.39 6.92
CA TRP A 204 6.88 0.61 6.17
C TRP A 204 5.88 -0.53 6.36
N ILE A 205 4.60 -0.22 6.51
CA ILE A 205 3.51 -1.14 6.16
C ILE A 205 2.82 -0.59 4.93
N GLN A 206 2.90 -1.32 3.81
CA GLN A 206 2.08 -1.08 2.64
C GLN A 206 0.78 -1.88 2.79
N LEU A 207 -0.30 -1.15 3.03
CA LEU A 207 -1.58 -1.67 3.50
C LEU A 207 -2.60 -1.71 2.37
N HIS A 208 -3.05 -2.92 2.04
CA HIS A 208 -4.21 -3.13 1.20
C HIS A 208 -5.46 -3.14 2.07
N ALA A 209 -6.35 -2.18 1.83
CA ALA A 209 -7.60 -2.07 2.53
C ALA A 209 -8.68 -1.65 1.54
N GLU A 210 -9.63 -2.57 1.30
CA GLU A 210 -10.88 -2.31 0.61
C GLU A 210 -11.92 -1.89 1.66
N PRO A 211 -12.25 -0.60 1.82
CA PRO A 211 -13.18 -0.17 2.85
C PRO A 211 -14.65 -0.41 2.46
N ARG A 212 -14.90 -1.18 1.40
CA ARG A 212 -16.24 -1.53 0.92
C ARG A 212 -16.23 -2.94 0.33
N ASP A 213 -17.06 -3.81 0.89
CA ASP A 213 -17.31 -5.14 0.33
C ASP A 213 -18.33 -5.01 -0.82
N PRO A 214 -17.95 -5.35 -2.07
CA PRO A 214 -18.85 -5.27 -3.20
C PRO A 214 -19.97 -6.31 -3.19
N ALA A 215 -19.80 -7.44 -2.50
CA ALA A 215 -20.80 -8.51 -2.46
C ALA A 215 -21.89 -8.21 -1.44
N GLY A 216 -21.51 -7.71 -0.25
CA GLY A 216 -22.44 -7.37 0.82
C GLY A 216 -22.95 -5.92 0.82
N ASN A 217 -22.37 -5.03 0.00
CA ASN A 217 -22.57 -3.58 0.09
C ASN A 217 -22.30 -3.05 1.52
N VAL A 218 -21.38 -3.70 2.23
CA VAL A 218 -20.98 -3.37 3.61
C VAL A 218 -19.80 -2.41 3.57
N SER A 219 -19.85 -1.36 4.39
CA SER A 219 -18.74 -0.43 4.56
C SER A 219 -17.87 -0.85 5.72
N HIS A 220 -16.55 -0.80 5.51
CA HIS A 220 -15.51 -1.03 6.51
C HIS A 220 -14.61 0.21 6.73
N HIS A 221 -15.16 1.39 6.42
CA HIS A 221 -14.47 2.66 6.60
C HIS A 221 -14.13 2.95 8.07
N ALA A 222 -14.96 2.48 9.02
CA ALA A 222 -14.70 2.64 10.44
C ALA A 222 -13.50 1.80 10.90
N GLU A 223 -13.36 0.60 10.36
CA GLU A 223 -12.27 -0.34 10.64
C GLU A 223 -10.95 0.16 10.04
N LEU A 224 -10.98 0.75 8.83
CA LEU A 224 -9.81 1.46 8.28
C LEU A 224 -9.40 2.63 9.19
N ALA A 225 -10.35 3.46 9.61
CA ALA A 225 -10.07 4.58 10.50
C ALA A 225 -9.53 4.11 11.87
N GLN A 226 -10.05 3.00 12.39
CA GLN A 226 -9.58 2.36 13.62
C GLN A 226 -8.15 1.84 13.49
N ALA A 227 -7.82 1.15 12.39
CA ALA A 227 -6.46 0.68 12.13
C ALA A 227 -5.46 1.83 12.12
N LEU A 228 -5.78 2.91 11.39
CA LEU A 228 -4.92 4.08 11.35
C LEU A 228 -4.78 4.73 12.74
N ALA A 229 -5.88 4.96 13.46
CA ALA A 229 -5.83 5.55 14.80
C ALA A 229 -4.99 4.70 15.77
N LEU A 230 -5.26 3.39 15.82
CA LEU A 230 -4.61 2.47 16.74
C LEU A 230 -3.13 2.32 16.42
N TRP A 231 -2.77 2.03 15.17
CA TRP A 231 -1.39 1.70 14.83
C TRP A 231 -0.48 2.92 14.88
N THR A 232 -0.98 4.09 14.48
CA THR A 232 -0.18 5.33 14.54
C THR A 232 0.04 5.81 15.96
N ALA A 233 -0.95 5.66 16.86
CA ALA A 233 -0.80 5.92 18.28
C ALA A 233 0.14 4.92 18.96
N ARG A 234 0.04 3.63 18.59
CA ARG A 234 0.86 2.55 19.15
C ARG A 234 2.33 2.65 18.72
N GLN A 235 2.57 3.00 17.46
CA GLN A 235 3.90 3.09 16.87
C GLN A 235 4.08 4.43 16.13
N PRO A 236 4.49 5.51 16.82
CA PRO A 236 4.68 6.83 16.19
C PRO A 236 5.74 6.88 15.09
N ARG A 237 6.67 5.91 15.07
CA ARG A 237 7.69 5.78 14.01
C ARG A 237 7.24 4.91 12.84
N LEU A 238 6.11 4.21 12.95
CA LEU A 238 5.57 3.42 11.86
C LEU A 238 5.18 4.32 10.70
N ARG A 239 5.61 3.96 9.49
CA ARG A 239 5.17 4.60 8.26
C ARG A 239 4.17 3.70 7.56
N ILE A 240 3.05 4.27 7.11
CA ILE A 240 1.98 3.53 6.46
C ILE A 240 1.85 4.05 5.03
N MET A 241 1.79 3.15 4.06
CA MET A 241 1.41 3.47 2.70
C MET A 241 0.09 2.78 2.39
N LEU A 242 -1.00 3.54 2.28
CA LEU A 242 -2.28 3.00 1.84
C LEU A 242 -2.21 2.73 0.34
N SER A 243 -2.36 1.46 -0.02
CA SER A 243 -2.36 1.06 -1.42
C SER A 243 -3.57 1.59 -2.16
N HIS A 244 -3.37 1.92 -3.44
CA HIS A 244 -4.46 2.28 -4.35
C HIS A 244 -5.32 3.42 -3.80
N THR A 245 -4.66 4.44 -3.23
CA THR A 245 -5.27 5.58 -2.53
C THR A 245 -6.27 5.19 -1.45
N GLY A 246 -6.06 4.05 -0.79
CA GLY A 246 -6.98 3.49 0.21
C GLY A 246 -8.35 3.11 -0.36
N MET A 247 -8.50 3.12 -1.70
CA MET A 247 -9.73 2.82 -2.43
C MET A 247 -10.96 3.60 -1.95
N THR A 248 -10.70 4.80 -1.44
CA THR A 248 -11.69 5.69 -0.83
C THR A 248 -11.75 7.00 -1.61
N SER A 249 -12.71 7.86 -1.29
CA SER A 249 -12.92 9.12 -2.01
C SER A 249 -11.78 10.12 -1.78
N ALA A 250 -11.64 11.12 -2.65
CA ALA A 250 -10.68 12.21 -2.44
C ALA A 250 -10.93 12.95 -1.11
N ALA A 251 -12.19 13.09 -0.69
CA ALA A 251 -12.55 13.69 0.60
C ALA A 251 -12.04 12.86 1.78
N ASN A 252 -12.28 11.55 1.78
CA ASN A 252 -11.76 10.65 2.81
C ASN A 252 -10.23 10.59 2.81
N ALA A 253 -9.62 10.55 1.63
CA ALA A 253 -8.17 10.56 1.50
C ALA A 253 -7.56 11.83 2.10
N ARG A 254 -8.17 13.01 1.84
CA ARG A 254 -7.78 14.28 2.45
C ARG A 254 -7.82 14.22 3.97
N LEU A 255 -8.94 13.72 4.54
CA LEU A 255 -9.11 13.61 5.97
C LEU A 255 -8.04 12.69 6.59
N ILE A 256 -7.83 11.50 6.00
CA ILE A 256 -6.79 10.56 6.44
C ILE A 256 -5.40 11.22 6.45
N LEU A 257 -5.04 11.86 5.34
CA LEU A 257 -3.72 12.46 5.18
C LEU A 257 -3.50 13.64 6.13
N GLN A 258 -4.53 14.42 6.45
CA GLN A 258 -4.48 15.49 7.45
C GLN A 258 -4.35 14.95 8.88
N SER A 259 -5.09 13.89 9.21
CA SER A 259 -5.11 13.31 10.55
C SER A 259 -3.84 12.53 10.89
N TYR A 260 -3.21 11.88 9.89
CA TYR A 260 -2.09 10.96 10.13
C TYR A 260 -0.87 11.33 9.27
N PRO A 261 0.07 12.14 9.78
CA PRO A 261 1.26 12.60 9.03
C PRO A 261 2.16 11.47 8.52
N GLN A 262 2.15 10.32 9.18
CA GLN A 262 2.93 9.13 8.81
C GLN A 262 2.30 8.28 7.70
N VAL A 263 1.11 8.64 7.22
CA VAL A 263 0.41 7.95 6.13
C VAL A 263 0.80 8.55 4.78
N THR A 264 1.00 7.72 3.77
CA THR A 264 1.12 8.13 2.36
C THR A 264 0.24 7.22 1.51
N MET A 265 0.07 7.52 0.24
CA MET A 265 -0.76 6.73 -0.66
C MET A 265 -0.01 6.37 -1.94
N SER A 266 -0.11 5.11 -2.36
CA SER A 266 0.27 4.73 -3.71
C SER A 266 -0.94 4.88 -4.65
N ILE A 267 -0.72 5.53 -5.79
CA ILE A 267 -1.75 5.78 -6.79
C ILE A 267 -1.82 4.57 -7.71
N LYS A 268 -3.00 3.95 -7.81
CA LYS A 268 -3.34 3.04 -8.92
C LYS A 268 -4.34 3.72 -9.83
N LEU A 269 -4.05 3.75 -11.14
CA LEU A 269 -4.98 4.34 -12.09
C LEU A 269 -6.12 3.39 -12.40
N MET A 270 -7.32 3.86 -12.12
CA MET A 270 -8.57 3.17 -12.44
C MET A 270 -9.59 4.16 -12.97
N SER A 271 -10.39 3.70 -13.94
CA SER A 271 -11.55 4.43 -14.45
C SER A 271 -12.86 3.79 -14.00
N VAL A 272 -13.94 4.57 -14.01
CA VAL A 272 -15.32 4.15 -13.68
C VAL A 272 -15.82 2.91 -14.44
N ASN A 273 -15.21 2.58 -15.59
CA ASN A 273 -15.63 1.46 -16.44
C ASN A 273 -14.78 0.19 -16.24
N ALA A 274 -13.85 0.17 -15.28
CA ALA A 274 -13.03 -1.01 -15.01
C ALA A 274 -13.89 -2.12 -14.37
N SER A 275 -14.13 -3.21 -15.11
CA SER A 275 -15.09 -4.29 -14.82
C SER A 275 -14.88 -5.07 -13.51
N GLY A 276 -13.80 -4.83 -12.77
CA GLY A 276 -13.44 -5.57 -11.55
C GLY A 276 -13.42 -4.77 -10.25
N TRP A 277 -13.82 -3.50 -10.24
CA TRP A 277 -13.74 -2.65 -9.05
C TRP A 277 -15.08 -2.01 -8.72
N ARG A 278 -16.10 -2.86 -8.64
CA ARG A 278 -17.44 -2.49 -8.18
C ARG A 278 -17.28 -1.89 -6.78
N HIS A 279 -17.75 -0.65 -6.60
CA HIS A 279 -17.80 0.00 -5.29
C HIS A 279 -16.46 0.44 -4.68
N LEU A 280 -15.43 0.64 -5.50
CA LEU A 280 -14.16 1.24 -5.09
C LEU A 280 -13.94 2.54 -5.87
N GLU A 281 -13.34 3.53 -5.23
CA GLU A 281 -13.34 4.91 -5.72
C GLU A 281 -12.35 5.14 -6.87
N PRO A 282 -12.81 5.55 -8.07
CA PRO A 282 -11.94 5.79 -9.21
C PRO A 282 -11.27 7.17 -9.13
N LEU A 283 -10.07 7.25 -9.70
CA LEU A 283 -9.36 8.51 -9.91
C LEU A 283 -9.68 9.11 -11.27
N LEU A 284 -10.01 8.27 -12.24
CA LEU A 284 -10.26 8.68 -13.62
C LEU A 284 -11.75 8.52 -13.98
N ASN A 285 -12.26 9.46 -14.77
CA ASN A 285 -13.58 9.35 -15.37
C ASN A 285 -13.61 8.31 -16.51
N ALA A 286 -14.76 8.19 -17.19
CA ALA A 286 -14.96 7.22 -18.28
C ALA A 286 -14.01 7.46 -19.46
N ASP A 287 -13.63 8.71 -19.71
CA ASP A 287 -12.73 9.12 -20.79
C ASP A 287 -11.24 8.97 -20.42
N GLY A 288 -10.95 8.65 -19.16
CA GLY A 288 -9.60 8.51 -18.62
C GLY A 288 -8.98 9.84 -18.17
N ASP A 289 -9.80 10.85 -17.89
CA ASP A 289 -9.40 12.14 -17.31
C ASP A 289 -9.40 12.07 -15.79
N LEU A 290 -8.42 12.72 -15.17
CA LEU A 290 -8.33 12.82 -13.71
C LEU A 290 -9.49 13.66 -13.18
N TYR A 291 -10.22 13.14 -12.20
CA TYR A 291 -11.24 13.92 -11.52
C TYR A 291 -10.63 15.14 -10.80
N GLU A 292 -11.36 16.26 -10.80
CA GLU A 292 -10.88 17.55 -10.32
C GLU A 292 -10.57 17.53 -8.81
N ASP A 293 -11.37 16.81 -8.03
CA ASP A 293 -11.19 16.63 -6.59
C ASP A 293 -9.87 15.91 -6.24
N TRP A 294 -9.52 14.88 -7.01
CA TRP A 294 -8.24 14.18 -6.91
C TRP A 294 -7.08 15.06 -7.36
N ALA A 295 -7.23 15.82 -8.46
CA ALA A 295 -6.21 16.75 -8.92
C ALA A 295 -5.87 17.77 -7.83
N GLN A 296 -6.88 18.43 -7.25
CA GLN A 296 -6.69 19.40 -6.17
C GLN A 296 -6.09 18.76 -4.91
N LEU A 297 -6.51 17.56 -4.53
CA LEU A 297 -5.88 16.86 -3.39
C LEU A 297 -4.39 16.59 -3.63
N MET A 298 -4.04 16.13 -4.82
CA MET A 298 -2.64 15.86 -5.18
C MET A 298 -1.82 17.15 -5.27
N GLU A 299 -2.40 18.27 -5.68
CA GLU A 299 -1.75 19.58 -5.75
C GLU A 299 -1.59 20.23 -4.36
N ASP A 300 -2.57 20.05 -3.47
CA ASP A 300 -2.53 20.55 -2.09
C ASP A 300 -1.58 19.74 -1.19
N MET A 301 -1.47 18.44 -1.44
CA MET A 301 -0.68 17.49 -0.63
C MET A 301 0.30 16.67 -1.46
N PRO A 302 1.13 17.31 -2.31
CA PRO A 302 1.91 16.60 -3.33
C PRO A 302 2.95 15.69 -2.73
N ASP A 303 3.37 15.92 -1.48
CA ASP A 303 4.37 15.10 -0.78
C ASP A 303 3.82 13.76 -0.23
N ARG A 304 2.51 13.51 -0.42
CA ARG A 304 1.78 12.38 0.18
C ARG A 304 1.42 11.26 -0.79
N PHE A 305 1.76 11.42 -2.07
CA PHE A 305 1.43 10.46 -3.11
C PHE A 305 2.67 9.94 -3.84
N VAL A 306 2.63 8.67 -4.22
CA VAL A 306 3.61 8.01 -5.10
C VAL A 306 2.86 7.21 -6.17
N ILE A 307 3.49 6.93 -7.29
CA ILE A 307 2.94 6.00 -8.30
C ILE A 307 2.95 4.57 -7.75
N GLY A 308 1.90 3.80 -8.03
CA GLY A 308 1.84 2.37 -7.77
C GLY A 308 1.13 1.65 -8.91
N SER A 309 1.90 1.03 -9.80
CA SER A 309 1.34 0.43 -11.01
C SER A 309 0.42 -0.76 -10.73
N ASP A 310 0.63 -1.46 -9.62
CA ASP A 310 0.01 -2.75 -9.34
C ASP A 310 0.32 -3.81 -10.41
N ALA A 311 1.45 -3.64 -11.10
CA ALA A 311 1.88 -4.56 -12.15
C ALA A 311 2.39 -5.87 -11.53
N LYS A 312 2.04 -6.99 -12.16
CA LYS A 312 2.36 -8.36 -11.74
C LYS A 312 3.39 -8.95 -12.69
N PHE A 313 4.65 -8.85 -12.32
CA PHE A 313 5.79 -9.36 -13.07
C PHE A 313 5.92 -10.88 -12.91
N GLY A 314 6.34 -11.56 -13.98
CA GLY A 314 6.46 -13.03 -13.98
C GLY A 314 5.14 -13.79 -13.83
N ALA A 315 3.97 -13.12 -13.89
CA ALA A 315 2.70 -13.81 -13.86
C ALA A 315 2.48 -14.59 -15.17
N SER A 316 2.01 -15.84 -15.09
CA SER A 316 1.63 -16.63 -16.27
C SER A 316 0.46 -16.00 -17.06
N LEU A 317 -0.15 -14.96 -16.50
CA LEU A 317 -1.18 -14.13 -17.10
C LEU A 317 -0.57 -13.19 -18.15
N LYS A 318 0.06 -13.72 -19.20
CA LYS A 318 0.72 -12.96 -20.29
C LYS A 318 -0.20 -11.93 -21.00
N HIS A 319 -1.48 -11.87 -20.63
CA HIS A 319 -2.52 -11.00 -21.20
C HIS A 319 -3.40 -10.28 -20.16
N SER A 320 -3.06 -10.25 -18.86
CA SER A 320 -3.81 -9.42 -17.91
C SER A 320 -3.43 -7.94 -18.06
N ALA A 321 -4.35 -7.05 -17.68
CA ALA A 321 -4.14 -5.59 -17.73
C ALA A 321 -3.00 -5.12 -16.82
N GLU A 322 -2.63 -5.95 -15.83
CA GLU A 322 -1.56 -5.74 -14.88
C GLU A 322 -0.27 -6.49 -15.23
N SER A 323 -0.20 -7.20 -16.36
CA SER A 323 0.96 -8.02 -16.70
C SER A 323 2.20 -7.19 -17.07
N GLU A 324 3.39 -7.82 -17.03
CA GLU A 324 4.65 -7.23 -17.48
C GLU A 324 4.59 -6.69 -18.92
N THR A 325 3.84 -7.34 -19.81
CA THR A 325 3.66 -6.89 -21.20
C THR A 325 2.80 -5.64 -21.31
N ALA A 326 1.87 -5.42 -20.38
CA ALA A 326 1.03 -4.23 -20.27
C ALA A 326 1.73 -3.05 -19.55
N TYR A 327 2.86 -3.31 -18.89
CA TYR A 327 3.55 -2.34 -18.05
C TYR A 327 3.87 -0.99 -18.75
N PRO A 328 4.41 -0.96 -19.98
CA PRO A 328 4.68 0.30 -20.67
C PRO A 328 3.40 1.13 -20.89
N GLN A 329 2.26 0.46 -21.16
CA GLN A 329 0.97 1.15 -21.29
C GLN A 329 0.47 1.69 -19.95
N ILE A 330 0.64 0.95 -18.85
CA ILE A 330 0.32 1.43 -17.49
C ILE A 330 1.10 2.71 -17.17
N ILE A 331 2.43 2.69 -17.37
CA ILE A 331 3.28 3.87 -17.14
C ILE A 331 2.90 5.04 -18.06
N SER A 332 2.55 4.78 -19.32
CA SER A 332 2.06 5.80 -20.25
C SER A 332 0.77 6.48 -19.76
N ARG A 333 -0.12 5.74 -19.10
CA ARG A 333 -1.32 6.31 -18.46
C ARG A 333 -0.97 7.19 -17.26
N PHE A 334 -0.02 6.78 -16.40
CA PHE A 334 0.50 7.64 -15.33
C PHE A 334 1.07 8.95 -15.86
N ARG A 335 1.86 8.89 -16.94
CA ARG A 335 2.41 10.10 -17.58
C ARG A 335 1.33 11.06 -18.09
N ARG A 336 0.20 10.53 -18.55
CA ARG A 336 -0.96 11.35 -18.93
C ARG A 336 -1.60 11.99 -17.71
N MET A 337 -1.88 11.21 -16.67
CA MET A 337 -2.47 11.71 -15.41
C MET A 337 -1.58 12.81 -14.78
N LEU A 338 -0.28 12.57 -14.68
CA LEU A 338 0.69 13.55 -14.15
C LEU A 338 0.72 14.84 -14.99
N GLY A 339 0.43 14.74 -16.29
CA GLY A 339 0.34 15.90 -17.18
C GLY A 339 -0.86 16.81 -16.90
N SER A 340 -1.86 16.33 -16.16
CA SER A 340 -3.02 17.12 -15.72
C SER A 340 -2.78 17.88 -14.41
N LEU A 341 -1.64 17.67 -13.74
CA LEU A 341 -1.29 18.30 -12.47
C LEU A 341 -0.35 19.48 -12.68
N GLU A 342 -0.30 20.39 -11.71
CA GLU A 342 0.76 21.39 -11.60
C GLU A 342 2.16 20.75 -11.72
N PRO A 343 3.11 21.34 -12.50
CA PRO A 343 4.42 20.72 -12.76
C PRO A 343 5.21 20.36 -11.50
N SER A 344 5.09 21.16 -10.44
CA SER A 344 5.75 20.91 -9.16
C SER A 344 5.19 19.68 -8.45
N ALA A 345 3.86 19.52 -8.42
CA ALA A 345 3.18 18.34 -7.88
C ALA A 345 3.50 17.10 -8.71
N ALA A 346 3.42 17.20 -10.04
CA ALA A 346 3.74 16.12 -10.96
C ALA A 346 5.16 15.56 -10.72
N ARG A 347 6.19 16.41 -10.57
CA ARG A 347 7.57 15.97 -10.30
C ARG A 347 7.72 15.26 -8.95
N LYS A 348 7.06 15.76 -7.90
CA LYS A 348 7.06 15.14 -6.56
C LYS A 348 6.44 13.75 -6.60
N ILE A 349 5.27 13.62 -7.20
CA ILE A 349 4.52 12.36 -7.29
C ILE A 349 5.22 11.37 -8.23
N ALA A 350 5.75 11.86 -9.35
CA ALA A 350 6.45 11.03 -10.34
C ALA A 350 7.66 10.29 -9.74
N GLN A 351 8.49 10.98 -8.97
CA GLN A 351 9.71 10.37 -8.42
C GLN A 351 10.19 11.00 -7.11
N GLY A 352 9.98 12.29 -6.88
CA GLY A 352 10.58 13.02 -5.75
C GLY A 352 10.24 12.40 -4.39
N ASN A 353 8.98 12.01 -4.20
CA ASN A 353 8.53 11.36 -2.98
C ASN A 353 9.12 9.98 -2.82
N ALA A 354 9.02 9.11 -3.82
CA ALA A 354 9.55 7.76 -3.71
C ALA A 354 11.08 7.75 -3.45
N ARG A 355 11.83 8.71 -4.05
CA ARG A 355 13.25 8.92 -3.72
C ARG A 355 13.46 9.23 -2.23
N ARG A 356 12.71 10.19 -1.69
CA ARG A 356 12.77 10.57 -0.28
C ARG A 356 12.33 9.44 0.67
N LEU A 357 11.29 8.70 0.30
CA LEU A 357 10.66 7.69 1.15
C LEU A 357 11.42 6.36 1.19
N PHE A 358 12.04 5.97 0.07
CA PHE A 358 12.67 4.66 -0.13
C PHE A 358 14.17 4.72 -0.47
N GLY A 359 14.76 5.91 -0.52
CA GLY A 359 16.20 6.09 -0.71
C GLY A 359 16.68 5.68 -2.11
N PHE A 360 15.90 5.98 -3.15
CA PHE A 360 16.36 5.80 -4.53
C PHE A 360 17.36 6.89 -4.93
N PRO A 361 18.42 6.54 -5.68
CA PRO A 361 19.42 7.50 -6.12
C PRO A 361 18.81 8.56 -7.06
N GLN A 362 19.47 9.71 -7.13
CA GLN A 362 19.13 10.71 -8.14
C GLN A 362 19.51 10.18 -9.52
N ARG A 363 18.53 10.03 -10.41
CA ARG A 363 18.81 9.94 -11.83
C ARG A 363 18.72 11.34 -12.40
N ASN A 364 19.83 11.86 -12.90
CA ASN A 364 19.81 13.14 -13.61
C ASN A 364 18.95 12.95 -14.87
N SER A 365 17.73 13.47 -14.87
CA SER A 365 17.05 13.80 -16.12
C SER A 365 17.87 14.90 -16.79
N ALA A 366 18.13 14.78 -18.10
CA ALA A 366 18.46 15.97 -18.87
C ALA A 366 17.35 17.01 -18.58
N PRO A 367 17.69 18.28 -18.32
CA PRO A 367 16.69 19.29 -17.97
C PRO A 367 15.64 19.33 -19.08
N ASP A 368 14.36 19.17 -18.71
CA ASP A 368 13.29 19.56 -19.62
C ASP A 368 13.44 21.07 -19.84
N ALA A 369 13.24 21.54 -21.07
CA ALA A 369 13.48 22.95 -21.44
C ALA A 369 12.71 23.97 -20.55
N ASN A 370 11.67 23.50 -19.86
CA ASN A 370 10.86 24.29 -18.94
C ASN A 370 11.47 24.45 -17.53
N ASP A 371 12.44 23.60 -17.13
CA ASP A 371 13.10 23.71 -15.82
C ASP A 371 14.12 24.88 -15.80
N ALA A 372 14.68 25.25 -16.96
CA ALA A 372 15.61 26.37 -17.09
C ALA A 372 14.92 27.74 -16.86
N GLU A 373 13.66 27.89 -17.27
CA GLU A 373 12.92 29.14 -17.09
C GLU A 373 12.43 29.32 -15.64
N ALA A 374 12.09 28.24 -14.94
CA ALA A 374 11.63 28.32 -13.56
C ALA A 374 12.78 28.66 -12.57
N GLU A 375 13.98 28.12 -12.80
CA GLU A 375 15.15 28.48 -11.99
C GLU A 375 15.66 29.90 -12.28
N MET A 376 15.55 30.38 -13.53
CA MET A 376 15.91 31.76 -13.87
C MET A 376 14.88 32.80 -13.37
N GLY A 377 13.62 32.43 -13.19
CA GLY A 377 12.58 33.30 -12.65
C GLY A 377 12.65 33.50 -11.13
N ALA A 378 13.18 32.52 -10.38
CA ALA A 378 13.35 32.61 -8.92
C ALA A 378 14.63 33.34 -8.49
N ALA A 379 15.54 33.63 -9.43
CA ALA A 379 16.81 34.32 -9.18
C ALA A 379 16.79 35.81 -9.57
N ARG A 380 15.61 36.41 -9.76
CA ARG A 380 15.43 37.83 -10.10
C ARG A 380 14.67 38.59 -9.03
#